data_AF-A0A951ZLP3-F1
#
_entry.id   AF-A0A951ZLP3-F1
#
_cell.length_a   1.000
_cell.length_b   1.000
_cell.length_c   1.000
_cell.angle_alpha   90.00
_cell.angle_beta   90.00
_cell.angle_gamma   90.00
#
_symmetry.space_group_name_H-M   'P 1'
#
loop_
_entity.id
_entity.type
_entity.pdbx_description
1 polymer ?
#
loop_
_entity_poly.entity_id
_entity_poly.type
_entity_poly.pdbx_seq_one_letter_code
_entity_poly.pdbx_strand_id
1 'polypeptide(L)'
;MSVNRKQALGKGLSALLSGNTSEEDVLIKSIPSRAEAGVAMIDVKKIVANPFQPRTEFEQEALDELAESIRVHGIIQPITLRKIADNQYQIISGERRFRASQIAGLTEIPAYIRTADDQSMLEMALIENI
;
A
#
# COMPACT_ATOMS: atom_id res chain seq x y z
N MET A 1 -20.42 30.42 -42.07
CA MET A 1 -20.03 30.37 -40.65
C MET A 1 -20.99 29.46 -39.90
N SER A 2 -20.44 28.62 -39.04
CA SER A 2 -21.01 27.36 -38.54
C SER A 2 -22.20 27.49 -37.57
N VAL A 3 -23.04 26.46 -37.61
CA VAL A 3 -24.23 26.17 -36.79
C VAL A 3 -23.82 25.73 -35.37
N ASN A 4 -24.53 26.14 -34.29
CA ASN A 4 -25.24 25.16 -33.44
C ASN A 4 -26.19 25.75 -32.39
N ARG A 5 -27.33 25.06 -32.25
CA ARG A 5 -28.47 25.34 -31.38
C ARG A 5 -28.16 24.87 -29.96
N LYS A 6 -28.30 25.77 -28.98
CA LYS A 6 -28.41 25.42 -27.56
C LYS A 6 -29.87 25.11 -27.24
N GLN A 7 -30.27 23.85 -27.34
CA GLN A 7 -31.48 23.39 -26.68
C GLN A 7 -31.29 21.95 -26.18
N ALA A 8 -31.67 21.77 -24.91
CA ALA A 8 -32.08 20.52 -24.29
C ALA A 8 -31.00 19.45 -24.05
N LEU A 9 -30.11 19.72 -23.09
CA LEU A 9 -29.54 18.66 -22.25
C LEU A 9 -30.16 18.79 -20.86
N GLY A 10 -30.70 17.68 -20.37
CA GLY A 10 -31.81 17.63 -19.43
C GLY A 10 -31.53 18.27 -18.08
N LYS A 11 -32.59 18.87 -17.53
CA LYS A 11 -32.65 19.49 -16.19
C LYS A 11 -32.28 18.57 -15.01
N GLY A 12 -32.01 17.29 -15.27
CA GLY A 12 -31.51 16.33 -14.27
C GLY A 12 -29.99 16.33 -14.08
N LEU A 13 -29.20 16.68 -15.11
CA LEU A 13 -27.73 16.60 -15.01
C LEU A 13 -27.13 17.80 -14.29
N SER A 14 -27.75 18.97 -14.44
CA SER A 14 -27.30 20.20 -13.77
C SER A 14 -27.52 20.19 -12.25
N ALA A 15 -28.44 19.35 -11.76
CA ALA A 15 -28.68 19.16 -10.33
C ALA A 15 -27.60 18.29 -9.66
N LEU A 16 -26.99 17.37 -10.42
CA LEU A 16 -25.80 16.63 -9.95
C LEU A 16 -24.55 17.52 -10.00
N LEU A 17 -24.45 18.40 -10.99
CA LEU A 17 -23.25 19.24 -11.21
C LEU A 17 -23.26 20.57 -10.45
N SER A 18 -24.38 20.98 -9.85
CA SER A 18 -24.45 22.23 -9.02
C SER A 18 -24.18 21.99 -7.54
N GLY A 19 -23.80 20.77 -7.16
CA GLY A 19 -23.22 20.48 -5.85
C GLY A 19 -21.76 20.93 -5.80
N ASN A 20 -21.53 22.25 -5.76
CA ASN A 20 -20.24 22.81 -5.37
C ASN A 20 -19.95 22.47 -3.90
N THR A 21 -19.53 21.25 -3.66
CA THR A 21 -18.75 20.87 -2.48
C THR A 21 -17.76 19.87 -3.00
N SER A 22 -16.52 20.34 -3.16
CA SER A 22 -15.31 19.59 -3.46
C SER A 22 -15.49 18.08 -3.41
N GLU A 23 -15.72 17.47 -4.58
CA GLU A 23 -16.01 16.03 -4.73
C GLU A 23 -14.79 15.14 -4.37
N GLU A 24 -13.68 15.77 -3.97
CA GLU A 24 -12.51 15.12 -3.39
C GLU A 24 -12.72 14.71 -1.92
N ASP A 25 -13.75 15.21 -1.23
CA ASP A 25 -13.85 15.14 0.25
C ASP A 25 -14.92 14.16 0.80
N VAL A 26 -15.74 13.55 -0.07
CA VAL A 26 -16.89 12.71 0.37
C VAL A 26 -16.62 11.21 0.25
N LEU A 27 -15.76 10.78 -0.68
CA LEU A 27 -15.37 9.36 -0.82
C LEU A 27 -14.35 8.89 0.23
N ILE A 28 -13.81 9.81 1.04
CA ILE A 28 -12.77 9.53 2.05
C ILE A 28 -13.37 9.12 3.42
N LYS A 29 -14.69 9.20 3.62
CA LYS A 29 -15.31 9.04 4.96
C LYS A 29 -15.67 7.62 5.40
N SER A 30 -15.55 6.60 4.54
CA SER A 30 -15.92 5.20 4.89
C SER A 30 -14.76 4.20 4.79
N ILE A 31 -13.58 4.63 4.39
CA ILE A 31 -12.33 3.90 4.62
C ILE A 31 -11.74 4.58 5.86
N PRO A 32 -11.35 3.87 6.94
CA PRO A 32 -10.60 4.50 8.01
C PRO A 32 -9.45 5.25 7.35
N SER A 33 -9.53 6.58 7.41
CA SER A 33 -8.55 7.44 6.76
C SER A 33 -7.21 6.96 7.25
N ARG A 34 -6.32 6.73 6.29
CA ARG A 34 -4.94 6.35 6.49
C ARG A 34 -4.25 7.49 7.23
N ALA A 35 -4.61 7.70 8.49
CA ALA A 35 -3.99 8.61 9.42
C ALA A 35 -2.54 8.14 9.52
N GLU A 36 -1.71 8.81 8.73
CA GLU A 36 -0.31 9.16 8.99
C GLU A 36 0.44 8.15 9.87
N ALA A 37 0.42 6.88 9.50
CA ALA A 37 1.50 6.00 9.89
C ALA A 37 2.72 6.54 9.14
N GLY A 38 3.52 7.37 9.82
CA GLY A 38 4.78 7.86 9.28
C GLY A 38 5.60 6.70 8.73
N VAL A 39 6.28 6.90 7.60
CA VAL A 39 7.23 5.92 7.09
C VAL A 39 8.44 5.94 8.02
N ALA A 40 8.75 4.79 8.62
CA ALA A 40 9.93 4.61 9.46
C ALA A 40 10.95 3.72 8.73
N MET A 41 12.24 4.01 8.91
CA MET A 41 13.31 3.11 8.51
C MET A 41 13.48 2.04 9.59
N ILE A 42 13.35 0.78 9.19
CA ILE A 42 13.37 -0.36 10.10
C ILE A 42 14.52 -1.29 9.74
N ASP A 43 15.35 -1.62 10.73
CA ASP A 43 16.40 -2.64 10.59
C ASP A 43 15.78 -3.97 10.12
N VAL A 44 16.30 -4.47 9.00
CA VAL A 44 15.87 -5.73 8.38
C VAL A 44 15.95 -6.90 9.38
N LYS A 45 16.89 -6.87 10.33
CA LYS A 45 17.05 -7.91 11.37
C LYS A 45 15.93 -7.91 12.41
N LYS A 46 15.19 -6.80 12.54
CA LYS A 46 14.06 -6.68 13.47
C LYS A 46 12.73 -7.13 12.86
N ILE A 47 12.74 -7.51 11.58
CA ILE A 47 11.54 -7.86 10.82
C ILE A 47 11.45 -9.38 10.69
N VAL A 48 10.31 -9.93 11.08
CA VAL A 48 9.98 -11.34 10.93
C VAL A 48 8.92 -11.52 9.85
N ALA A 49 9.08 -12.56 9.04
CA ALA A 49 8.10 -12.94 8.04
C ALA A 49 6.77 -13.37 8.68
N ASN A 50 5.69 -13.25 7.93
CA ASN A 50 4.39 -13.75 8.37
C ASN A 50 4.36 -15.28 8.26
N PRO A 51 4.13 -16.04 9.35
CA PRO A 51 4.03 -17.49 9.28
C PRO A 51 2.80 -17.97 8.48
N PHE A 52 1.79 -17.11 8.32
CA PHE A 52 0.56 -17.42 7.58
C PHE A 52 0.57 -16.86 6.15
N GLN A 53 1.76 -16.66 5.56
CA GLN A 53 1.89 -16.15 4.20
C GLN A 53 1.21 -17.10 3.19
N PRO A 54 0.17 -16.66 2.46
CA PRO A 54 -0.54 -17.54 1.52
C PRO A 54 0.30 -17.88 0.28
N ARG A 55 1.25 -17.00 -0.08
CA ARG A 55 2.19 -17.22 -1.18
C ARG A 55 3.47 -17.86 -0.64
N THR A 56 3.66 -19.14 -0.95
CA THR A 56 4.86 -19.91 -0.61
C THR A 56 5.87 -19.99 -1.74
N GLU A 57 5.41 -19.87 -2.99
CA GLU A 57 6.24 -19.95 -4.18
C GLU A 57 6.67 -18.55 -4.67
N PHE A 58 7.98 -18.36 -4.70
CA PHE A 58 8.62 -17.18 -5.27
C PHE A 58 9.60 -17.64 -6.34
N GLU A 59 9.40 -17.18 -7.56
CA GLU A 59 10.36 -17.37 -8.64
C GLU A 59 11.64 -16.61 -8.31
N GLN A 60 12.76 -17.32 -8.24
CA GLN A 60 14.05 -16.77 -7.82
C GLN A 60 14.52 -15.66 -8.77
N GLU A 61 14.39 -15.87 -10.08
CA GLU A 61 14.76 -14.88 -11.11
C GLU A 61 14.01 -13.55 -10.93
N ALA A 62 12.70 -13.60 -10.70
CA ALA A 62 11.89 -12.41 -10.46
C ALA A 62 12.18 -11.72 -9.10
N LEU A 63 12.76 -12.43 -8.12
CA LEU A 63 13.25 -11.83 -6.87
C LEU A 63 14.61 -11.15 -7.09
N ASP A 64 15.48 -11.75 -7.88
CA ASP A 64 16.81 -11.21 -8.19
C ASP A 64 16.71 -9.93 -9.04
N GLU A 65 15.82 -9.90 -10.02
CA GLU A 65 15.50 -8.68 -10.78
C GLU A 65 14.99 -7.54 -9.88
N LEU A 66 14.11 -7.88 -8.92
CA LEU A 66 13.61 -6.91 -7.94
C LEU A 66 14.73 -6.45 -7.00
N ALA A 67 15.65 -7.33 -6.63
CA ALA A 67 16.80 -6.99 -5.79
C ALA A 67 17.76 -6.03 -6.51
N GLU A 68 18.04 -6.25 -7.80
CA GLU A 68 18.79 -5.31 -8.64
C GLU A 68 18.12 -3.94 -8.69
N SER A 69 16.80 -3.90 -8.93
CA SER A 69 16.03 -2.66 -8.94
C SER A 69 16.11 -1.92 -7.60
N ILE A 70 15.94 -2.65 -6.49
CA ILE A 70 16.05 -2.11 -5.13
C ILE A 70 17.47 -1.60 -4.84
N ARG A 71 18.51 -2.24 -5.37
CA ARG A 71 19.90 -1.79 -5.17
C ARG A 71 20.16 -0.44 -5.84
N VAL A 72 19.56 -0.20 -7.01
CA VAL A 72 19.74 1.05 -7.77
C VAL A 72 18.84 2.17 -7.25
N HIS A 73 17.57 1.87 -6.97
CA HIS A 73 16.55 2.89 -6.68
C HIS A 73 16.08 2.93 -5.23
N GLY A 74 16.50 1.96 -4.41
CA GLY A 74 15.92 1.73 -3.09
C GLY A 74 14.50 1.18 -3.17
N ILE A 75 13.84 1.11 -2.01
CA ILE A 75 12.44 0.72 -1.94
C ILE A 75 11.57 1.96 -2.16
N ILE A 76 10.92 2.00 -3.32
CA ILE A 76 9.99 3.08 -3.68
C ILE A 76 8.69 2.98 -2.86
N GLN A 77 8.18 1.75 -2.67
CA GLN A 77 6.95 1.51 -1.93
C GLN A 77 7.24 0.83 -0.60
N PRO A 78 7.05 1.52 0.54
CA PRO A 78 7.29 0.96 1.87
C PRO A 78 6.50 -0.33 2.10
N ILE A 79 7.08 -1.25 2.86
CA ILE A 79 6.37 -2.45 3.31
C ILE A 79 5.43 -2.12 4.46
N THR A 80 4.49 -3.01 4.78
CA THR A 80 3.60 -2.82 5.94
C THR A 80 3.96 -3.80 7.02
N LEU A 81 4.19 -3.28 8.22
CA LEU A 81 4.60 -4.02 9.40
C LEU A 81 3.61 -3.83 10.55
N ARG A 82 3.56 -4.80 11.44
CA ARG A 82 2.94 -4.72 12.76
C ARG A 82 4.01 -4.80 13.84
N LYS A 83 3.94 -3.97 14.87
CA LYS A 83 4.79 -4.14 16.06
C LYS A 83 4.28 -5.34 16.88
N ILE A 84 5.12 -6.34 17.12
CA ILE A 84 4.76 -7.54 17.91
C ILE A 84 5.44 -7.59 19.28
N ALA A 85 6.60 -6.95 19.42
CA ALA A 85 7.30 -6.75 20.69
C ALA A 85 8.19 -5.51 20.59
N ASP A 86 8.93 -5.19 21.64
CA ASP A 86 9.93 -4.13 21.57
C ASP A 86 11.04 -4.49 20.58
N ASN A 87 11.27 -3.60 19.61
CA ASN A 87 12.19 -3.80 18.50
C ASN A 87 11.92 -5.06 17.65
N GLN A 88 10.69 -5.61 17.64
CA GLN A 88 10.32 -6.68 16.72
C GLN A 88 9.05 -6.33 15.94
N TYR A 89 9.11 -6.57 14.65
CA TYR A 89 8.06 -6.25 13.70
C TYR A 89 7.73 -7.46 12.84
N GLN A 90 6.45 -7.68 12.57
CA GLN A 90 5.99 -8.73 11.68
C GLN A 90 5.47 -8.13 10.37
N ILE A 91 5.79 -8.78 9.26
CA ILE A 91 5.30 -8.38 7.94
C ILE A 91 3.79 -8.62 7.86
N ILE A 92 3.04 -7.59 7.48
CA ILE A 92 1.65 -7.70 7.04
C ILE A 92 1.63 -7.86 5.51
N SER A 93 2.44 -7.06 4.82
CA SER A 93 2.45 -6.93 3.36
C SER A 93 3.83 -6.51 2.86
N GLY A 94 4.17 -6.92 1.62
CA GLY A 94 5.44 -6.57 0.98
C GLY A 94 6.55 -7.61 1.13
N GLU A 95 6.23 -8.88 1.37
CA GLU A 95 7.19 -9.99 1.56
C GLU A 95 8.24 -10.10 0.43
N ARG A 96 7.83 -9.91 -0.83
CA ARG A 96 8.78 -9.91 -1.98
C ARG A 96 9.81 -8.79 -1.87
N ARG A 97 9.37 -7.58 -1.48
CA ARG A 97 10.26 -6.42 -1.30
C ARG A 97 11.19 -6.67 -0.12
N PHE A 98 10.70 -7.26 0.97
CA PHE A 98 11.54 -7.64 2.10
C PHE A 98 12.64 -8.63 1.69
N ARG A 99 12.29 -9.73 1.03
CA ARG A 99 13.26 -10.73 0.55
C ARG A 99 14.26 -10.15 -0.44
N ALA A 100 13.78 -9.40 -1.43
CA ALA A 100 14.64 -8.74 -2.39
C ALA A 100 15.57 -7.69 -1.72
N SER A 101 15.14 -7.04 -0.64
CA SER A 101 15.98 -6.14 0.14
C SER A 101 17.11 -6.85 0.88
N GLN A 102 16.85 -8.08 1.36
CA GLN A 102 17.88 -8.94 1.95
C GLN A 102 18.91 -9.33 0.90
N ILE A 103 18.48 -9.72 -0.31
CA ILE A 103 19.36 -10.05 -1.45
C ILE A 103 20.14 -8.81 -1.89
N ALA A 104 19.50 -7.63 -1.90
CA ALA A 104 20.14 -6.35 -2.24
C ALA A 104 21.17 -5.89 -1.18
N GLY A 105 21.17 -6.49 0.01
CA GLY A 105 22.11 -6.16 1.09
C GLY A 105 21.73 -4.92 1.91
N LEU A 106 20.45 -4.52 1.91
CA LEU A 106 19.99 -3.37 2.69
C LEU A 106 19.97 -3.71 4.19
N THR A 107 20.45 -2.77 5.01
CA THR A 107 20.40 -2.89 6.48
C THR A 107 19.10 -2.37 7.08
N GLU A 108 18.49 -1.36 6.45
CA GLU A 108 17.23 -0.75 6.87
C GLU A 108 16.32 -0.53 5.68
N ILE A 109 15.02 -0.66 5.89
CA ILE A 109 14.00 -0.50 4.85
C ILE A 109 12.82 0.35 5.31
N PRO A 110 12.22 1.16 4.41
CA PRO A 110 11.06 1.96 4.74
C PRO A 110 9.83 1.08 4.99
N ALA A 111 9.13 1.34 6.09
CA ALA A 111 7.93 0.61 6.46
C ALA A 111 6.86 1.49 7.11
N TYR A 112 5.59 1.14 6.86
CA TYR A 112 4.46 1.60 7.66
C TYR A 112 4.31 0.70 8.88
N ILE A 113 4.28 1.28 10.08
CA ILE A 113 3.97 0.54 11.31
C ILE A 113 2.49 0.70 11.62
N ARG A 114 1.77 -0.43 11.70
CA ARG A 114 0.37 -0.49 12.09
C ARG A 114 0.24 -1.11 13.48
N THR A 115 -0.63 -0.53 14.30
CA THR A 115 -1.21 -1.16 15.48
C THR A 115 -2.44 -1.94 15.01
N ALA A 116 -2.28 -3.22 14.66
CA ALA A 116 -3.40 -4.03 14.16
C ALA A 116 -3.86 -5.04 15.21
N ASP A 117 -5.16 -5.01 15.52
CA ASP A 117 -5.90 -6.11 16.13
C ASP A 117 -5.98 -7.27 15.13
N ASP A 118 -5.77 -8.50 15.59
CA ASP A 118 -5.51 -9.70 14.77
C ASP A 118 -6.55 -9.94 13.65
N GLN A 119 -7.80 -9.53 13.84
CA GLN A 119 -8.90 -9.77 12.91
C GLN A 119 -8.81 -8.95 11.61
N SER A 120 -8.24 -7.76 11.67
CA SER A 120 -8.05 -6.88 10.50
C SER A 120 -6.88 -7.30 9.60
N MET A 121 -5.99 -8.17 10.09
CA MET A 121 -4.79 -8.62 9.37
C MET A 121 -5.10 -9.59 8.24
N LEU A 122 -6.01 -10.54 8.47
CA LEU A 122 -6.40 -11.52 7.46
C LEU A 122 -7.06 -10.82 6.28
N GLU A 123 -7.95 -9.85 6.56
CA GLU A 123 -8.61 -9.06 5.53
C GLU A 123 -7.61 -8.24 4.70
N MET A 124 -6.64 -7.56 5.34
CA MET A 124 -5.62 -6.78 4.63
C MET A 124 -4.70 -7.64 3.75
N ALA A 125 -4.25 -8.80 4.24
CA ALA A 125 -3.39 -9.70 3.47
C ALA A 125 -4.11 -10.33 2.27
N LEU A 126 -5.43 -10.51 2.35
CA LEU A 126 -6.25 -11.05 1.27
C LEU A 126 -6.58 -10.02 0.19
N ILE A 127 -6.77 -8.74 0.56
CA ILE A 127 -7.08 -7.67 -0.40
C ILE A 127 -5.89 -7.33 -1.32
N GLU A 128 -4.65 -7.58 -0.89
CA GLU A 128 -3.45 -7.28 -1.69
C GLU A 128 -3.15 -8.32 -2.79
N ASN A 129 -4.08 -9.27 -3.06
CA ASN A 129 -3.95 -10.36 -4.03
C ASN A 129 -4.69 -10.12 -5.37
N ILE A 130 -4.83 -8.85 -5.81
CA ILE A 130 -5.25 -8.48 -7.17
C ILE A 130 -4.13 -7.71 -7.87
#